data_AF-A0A7L4LKY4-F1
#
_entry.id   AF-A0A7L4LKY4-F1
#
_cell.length_a   1.000
_cell.length_b   1.000
_cell.length_c   1.000
_cell.angle_alpha   90.00
_cell.angle_beta   90.00
_cell.angle_gamma   90.00
#
_symmetry.space_group_name_H-M   'P 1'
#
loop_
_entity.id
_entity.type
_entity.pdbx_description
1 polymer ?
#
loop_
_entity_poly.entity_id
_entity_poly.type
_entity_poly.pdbx_seq_one_letter_code
_entity_poly.pdbx_strand_id
1 'polypeptide(L)'
;VALAERFPQTLSLGLELRGKVAAFTRARIRALRAAQPGRFGNVACVRGNAMKHLPHFFRRAQRTKHKWRIISPAMLAEYGYVLRPGGLVYTVTDVPELHQWMLQHFGEHPLFEPLPPAQLAADPLVPLLPSVTEEGQRARRAGRP
;
A
#
# COMPACT_ATOMS: atom_id res chain seq x y z
N VAL A 1 6.67 8.12 -1.74
CA VAL A 1 7.60 8.51 -2.83
C VAL A 1 8.74 7.51 -3.00
N ALA A 2 9.24 6.88 -1.93
CA ALA A 2 10.28 5.83 -2.01
C ALA A 2 10.01 4.72 -3.04
N LEU A 3 8.77 4.22 -3.14
CA LEU A 3 8.40 3.22 -4.15
C LEU A 3 8.58 3.73 -5.59
N ALA A 4 8.34 5.02 -5.83
CA ALA A 4 8.48 5.63 -7.14
C ALA A 4 9.94 5.63 -7.61
N GLU A 5 10.88 5.80 -6.68
CA GLU A 5 12.31 5.77 -6.97
C GLU A 5 12.81 4.36 -7.25
N ARG A 6 12.29 3.37 -6.51
CA ARG A 6 12.71 1.97 -6.63
C ARG A 6 12.11 1.25 -7.84
N PHE A 7 10.92 1.66 -8.27
CA PHE A 7 10.23 1.09 -9.43
C PHE A 7 9.90 2.19 -10.45
N PRO A 8 10.91 2.79 -11.10
CA PRO A 8 10.72 3.95 -11.99
C PRO A 8 9.79 3.64 -13.17
N GLN A 9 9.74 2.37 -13.60
CA GLN A 9 8.89 1.89 -14.69
C GLN A 9 7.48 1.46 -14.23
N THR A 10 7.16 1.55 -12.94
CA THR A 10 5.86 1.15 -12.39
C THR A 10 5.10 2.36 -11.86
N LEU A 11 3.84 2.50 -12.28
CA LEU A 11 2.95 3.52 -11.75
C LEU A 11 2.49 3.19 -10.32
N SER A 12 2.65 4.15 -9.42
CA SER A 12 2.27 4.08 -8.02
C SER A 12 1.17 5.08 -7.69
N LEU A 13 0.05 4.61 -7.14
CA LEU A 13 -1.07 5.46 -6.72
C LEU A 13 -1.34 5.34 -5.22
N GLY A 14 -1.28 6.47 -4.51
CA GLY A 14 -1.76 6.60 -3.13
C GLY A 14 -3.21 7.05 -3.09
N LEU A 15 -4.03 6.41 -2.24
CA LEU A 15 -5.39 6.82 -1.92
C LEU A 15 -5.41 7.31 -0.47
N GLU A 16 -5.78 8.56 -0.24
CA GLU A 16 -5.86 9.16 1.10
C GLU A 16 -7.23 9.82 1.30
N LEU A 17 -7.91 9.49 2.39
CA LEU A 17 -9.24 9.99 2.68
C LEU A 17 -9.22 11.47 3.11
N ARG A 18 -8.22 11.84 3.91
CA ARG A 18 -8.12 13.14 4.58
C ARG A 18 -7.65 14.19 3.58
N GLY A 19 -8.51 15.19 3.33
CA GLY A 19 -8.26 16.22 2.33
C GLY A 19 -6.94 16.99 2.53
N LYS A 20 -6.64 17.40 3.78
CA LYS A 20 -5.39 18.11 4.11
C LYS A 20 -4.15 17.25 3.81
N VAL A 21 -4.18 15.97 4.19
CA VAL A 21 -3.05 15.05 3.96
C VAL A 21 -2.88 14.76 2.47
N ALA A 22 -3.97 14.50 1.74
CA ALA A 22 -3.91 14.31 0.29
C ALA A 22 -3.41 15.57 -0.46
N ALA A 23 -3.78 16.76 -0.01
CA ALA A 23 -3.25 18.01 -0.55
C ALA A 23 -1.74 18.15 -0.29
N PHE A 24 -1.31 17.90 0.95
CA PHE A 24 0.11 17.89 1.31
C PHE A 24 0.92 16.90 0.48
N THR A 25 0.44 15.65 0.32
CA THR A 25 1.14 14.63 -0.48
C THR A 25 1.25 15.05 -1.95
N ARG A 26 0.19 15.62 -2.54
CA ARG A 26 0.23 16.14 -3.92
C ARG A 26 1.23 17.29 -4.07
N ALA A 27 1.24 18.24 -3.14
CA ALA A 27 2.20 19.34 -3.13
C ALA A 27 3.64 18.82 -3.04
N ARG A 28 3.90 17.85 -2.16
CA ARG A 28 5.21 17.19 -2.03
C ARG A 28 5.65 16.51 -3.33
N ILE A 29 4.76 15.76 -4.00
CA ILE A 29 5.08 15.12 -5.28
C ILE A 29 5.41 16.17 -6.36
N ARG A 30 4.64 17.27 -6.43
CA ARG A 30 4.92 18.37 -7.39
C ARG A 30 6.26 19.03 -7.13
N ALA A 31 6.57 19.34 -5.88
CA ALA A 31 7.86 19.92 -5.50
C ALA A 31 9.03 19.01 -5.87
N LEU A 32 8.91 17.69 -5.64
CA LEU A 32 9.93 16.72 -6.02
C LEU A 32 10.15 16.64 -7.54
N ARG A 33 9.08 16.71 -8.34
CA ARG A 33 9.17 16.74 -9.81
C ARG A 33 9.86 18.01 -10.32
N ALA A 34 9.56 19.15 -9.70
CA ALA A 34 10.19 20.43 -10.05
C ALA A 34 11.68 20.45 -9.67
N ALA A 35 12.02 19.93 -8.50
CA ALA A 35 13.41 19.88 -8.02
C ALA A 35 14.26 18.83 -8.77
N GLN A 36 13.63 17.78 -9.32
CA GLN A 36 14.32 16.69 -10.02
C GLN A 36 13.61 16.37 -11.33
N PRO A 37 13.84 17.16 -12.40
CA PRO A 37 13.24 16.95 -13.71
C PRO A 37 13.48 15.52 -14.21
N GLY A 38 12.44 14.89 -14.77
CA GLY A 38 12.48 13.50 -15.22
C GLY A 38 12.27 12.44 -14.13
N ARG A 39 12.27 12.81 -12.84
CA ARG A 39 11.98 11.89 -11.73
C ARG A 39 10.55 12.05 -11.19
N PHE A 40 10.05 11.01 -10.51
CA PHE A 40 8.72 10.97 -9.84
C PHE A 40 7.50 11.15 -10.77
N GLY A 41 7.65 11.00 -12.10
CA GLY A 41 6.53 10.97 -13.04
C GLY A 41 5.57 9.80 -12.82
N ASN A 42 6.06 8.73 -12.19
CA ASN A 42 5.38 7.47 -11.94
C ASN A 42 4.63 7.39 -10.60
N VAL A 43 4.47 8.49 -9.85
CA VAL A 43 3.73 8.48 -8.58
C VAL A 43 2.67 9.58 -8.48
N ALA A 44 1.48 9.23 -8.00
CA ALA A 44 0.40 10.17 -7.77
C ALA A 44 -0.32 9.88 -6.44
N CYS A 45 -1.07 10.87 -5.96
CA CYS A 45 -1.95 10.75 -4.79
C CYS A 45 -3.33 11.30 -5.15
N VAL A 46 -4.38 10.53 -4.86
CA VAL A 46 -5.78 10.90 -5.06
C VAL A 46 -6.49 10.93 -3.72
N ARG A 47 -7.33 11.95 -3.54
CA ARG A 47 -8.23 11.99 -2.40
C ARG A 47 -9.39 11.03 -2.68
N GLY A 48 -9.58 10.01 -1.85
CA GLY A 48 -10.64 9.04 -2.07
C GLY A 48 -10.78 8.07 -0.90
N ASN A 49 -12.02 7.63 -0.66
CA ASN A 49 -12.28 6.54 0.25
C ASN A 49 -12.00 5.21 -0.44
N ALA A 50 -10.87 4.60 -0.09
CA ALA A 50 -10.45 3.32 -0.63
C ALA A 50 -11.47 2.19 -0.37
N MET A 51 -12.25 2.26 0.71
CA MET A 51 -13.27 1.25 1.02
C MET A 51 -14.54 1.36 0.20
N LYS A 52 -14.84 2.53 -0.34
CA LYS A 52 -16.11 2.75 -1.08
C LYS A 52 -15.91 2.74 -2.59
N HIS A 53 -14.72 3.13 -3.02
CA HIS A 53 -14.50 3.50 -4.42
C HIS A 53 -13.36 2.72 -5.08
N LEU A 54 -12.83 1.67 -4.45
CA LEU A 54 -11.75 0.89 -5.05
C LEU A 54 -12.06 0.41 -6.47
N PRO A 55 -13.22 -0.21 -6.75
CA PRO A 55 -13.54 -0.70 -8.09
C PRO A 55 -13.80 0.43 -9.09
N HIS A 56 -14.05 1.65 -8.62
CA HIS A 56 -14.24 2.82 -9.47
C HIS A 56 -12.91 3.37 -10.00
N PHE A 57 -11.81 3.15 -9.28
CA PHE A 57 -10.48 3.61 -9.69
C PHE A 57 -9.73 2.59 -10.56
N PHE A 58 -10.10 1.31 -10.52
CA PHE A 58 -9.34 0.26 -11.16
C PHE A 58 -10.24 -0.78 -11.83
N ARG A 59 -9.87 -1.17 -13.05
CA ARG A 59 -10.47 -2.30 -13.75
C ARG A 59 -10.05 -3.60 -13.08
N ARG A 60 -10.78 -4.68 -13.41
CA ARG A 60 -10.45 -6.04 -12.97
C ARG A 60 -8.98 -6.36 -13.27
N ALA A 61 -8.26 -6.93 -12.29
CA ALA A 61 -6.88 -7.37 -12.42
C ALA A 61 -5.86 -6.30 -12.88
N GLN A 62 -6.14 -5.00 -12.71
CA GLN A 62 -5.25 -3.93 -13.17
C GLN A 62 -4.06 -3.68 -12.23
N ARG A 63 -4.03 -4.27 -11.02
CA ARG A 63 -3.06 -3.89 -9.98
C ARG A 63 -2.18 -5.03 -9.46
N THR A 64 -0.95 -4.65 -9.13
CA THR A 64 -0.15 -5.15 -8.00
C THR A 64 -0.26 -4.14 -6.84
N LYS A 65 -0.39 -4.58 -5.59
CA LYS A 65 -0.89 -3.70 -4.51
C LYS A 65 0.07 -3.59 -3.33
N HIS A 66 0.23 -2.36 -2.83
CA HIS A 66 1.05 -2.07 -1.64
C HIS A 66 0.22 -1.27 -0.62
N LYS A 67 0.05 -1.81 0.59
CA LYS A 67 -0.44 -1.18 1.84
C LYS A 67 -1.85 -0.58 1.84
N TRP A 68 -2.81 -1.29 2.45
CA TRP A 68 -4.18 -0.84 2.70
C TRP A 68 -4.54 -0.98 4.19
N ARG A 69 -5.51 -0.17 4.65
CA ARG A 69 -6.15 -0.36 5.96
C ARG A 69 -7.67 -0.36 5.80
N ILE A 70 -8.28 -1.17 6.67
CA ILE A 70 -9.66 -1.67 6.74
C ILE A 70 -9.84 -2.96 5.93
N ILE A 71 -9.92 -4.06 6.65
CA ILE A 71 -10.23 -5.39 6.14
C ILE A 71 -11.66 -5.70 6.58
N SER A 72 -12.41 -6.32 5.70
CA SER A 72 -13.68 -6.96 5.97
C SER A 72 -13.87 -8.01 4.87
N PRO A 73 -14.73 -9.03 5.05
CA PRO A 73 -14.96 -10.02 4.00
C PRO A 73 -15.34 -9.39 2.65
N ALA A 74 -16.21 -8.37 2.66
CA ALA A 74 -16.59 -7.62 1.45
C ALA A 74 -15.39 -6.87 0.81
N MET A 75 -14.54 -6.26 1.62
CA MET A 75 -13.33 -5.58 1.13
C MET A 75 -12.33 -6.54 0.50
N LEU A 76 -12.20 -7.77 1.02
CA LEU A 76 -11.32 -8.79 0.46
C LEU A 76 -11.76 -9.20 -0.95
N ALA A 77 -13.07 -9.33 -1.19
CA ALA A 77 -13.59 -9.59 -2.53
C ALA A 77 -13.24 -8.45 -3.50
N GLU A 78 -13.37 -7.19 -3.09
CA GLU A 78 -12.95 -6.04 -3.91
C GLU A 78 -11.43 -6.05 -4.16
N TYR A 79 -10.63 -6.49 -3.19
CA TYR A 79 -9.18 -6.63 -3.36
C TYR A 79 -8.87 -7.68 -4.41
N GLY A 80 -9.51 -8.85 -4.33
CA GLY A 80 -9.35 -9.93 -5.31
C GLY A 80 -9.81 -9.52 -6.71
N TYR A 81 -10.83 -8.67 -6.81
CA TYR A 81 -11.29 -8.13 -8.09
C TYR A 81 -10.25 -7.24 -8.78
N VAL A 82 -9.65 -6.29 -8.05
CA VAL A 82 -8.70 -5.32 -8.65
C VAL A 82 -7.27 -5.87 -8.77
N LEU A 83 -6.94 -6.89 -7.99
CA LEU A 83 -5.63 -7.56 -8.05
C LEU A 83 -5.56 -8.53 -9.21
N ARG A 84 -4.43 -8.54 -9.90
CA ARG A 84 -4.12 -9.65 -10.82
C ARG A 84 -3.75 -10.91 -10.04
N PRO A 85 -3.95 -12.12 -10.59
CA PRO A 85 -3.37 -13.34 -10.03
C PRO A 85 -1.86 -13.19 -9.79
N GLY A 86 -1.39 -13.68 -8.63
CA GLY A 86 0.00 -13.49 -8.16
C GLY A 86 0.32 -12.07 -7.67
N GLY A 87 -0.66 -11.16 -7.62
CA GLY A 87 -0.50 -9.85 -7.00
C GLY A 87 -0.40 -9.97 -5.48
N LEU A 88 0.57 -9.27 -4.89
CA LEU A 88 0.79 -9.31 -3.44
C LEU A 88 -0.01 -8.23 -2.70
N VAL A 89 -0.34 -8.50 -1.44
CA VAL A 89 -0.91 -7.54 -0.50
C VAL A 89 0.00 -7.43 0.71
N TYR A 90 0.50 -6.23 0.96
CA TYR A 90 1.35 -5.95 2.11
C TYR A 90 0.53 -5.26 3.21
N THR A 91 0.55 -5.82 4.42
CA THR A 91 -0.06 -5.23 5.61
C THR A 91 1.01 -4.93 6.65
N VAL A 92 1.00 -3.74 7.24
CA VAL A 92 1.91 -3.35 8.32
C VAL A 92 1.17 -2.59 9.42
N THR A 93 1.36 -3.06 10.65
CA THR A 93 0.77 -2.51 11.87
C THR A 93 1.73 -2.74 13.03
N ASP A 94 1.73 -1.80 13.97
CA ASP A 94 2.43 -1.83 15.26
C ASP A 94 1.54 -2.38 16.39
N VAL A 95 0.38 -2.93 16.03
CA VAL A 95 -0.62 -3.52 16.92
C VAL A 95 -0.70 -5.02 16.63
N PRO A 96 -0.10 -5.89 17.47
CA PRO A 96 -0.03 -7.34 17.24
C PRO A 96 -1.39 -8.01 17.04
N GLU A 97 -2.40 -7.61 17.82
CA GLU A 97 -3.76 -8.17 17.74
C GLU A 97 -4.38 -7.86 16.39
N LEU A 98 -4.18 -6.64 15.88
CA LEU A 98 -4.63 -6.27 14.54
C LEU A 98 -3.87 -7.09 13.50
N HIS A 99 -2.56 -7.32 13.66
CA HIS A 99 -1.80 -8.15 12.72
C HIS A 99 -2.38 -9.56 12.61
N GLN A 100 -2.61 -10.23 13.75
CA GLN A 100 -3.21 -11.56 13.78
C GLN A 100 -4.60 -11.57 13.17
N TRP A 101 -5.41 -10.57 13.49
CA TRP A 101 -6.75 -10.42 12.93
C TRP A 101 -6.71 -10.27 11.40
N MET A 102 -5.76 -9.49 10.86
CA MET A 102 -5.58 -9.36 9.41
C MET A 102 -5.20 -10.70 8.77
N LEU A 103 -4.24 -11.44 9.36
CA LEU A 103 -3.79 -12.74 8.84
C LEU A 103 -4.94 -13.76 8.80
N GLN A 104 -5.73 -13.83 9.87
CA GLN A 104 -6.89 -14.72 9.93
C GLN A 104 -7.87 -14.46 8.78
N HIS A 105 -8.29 -13.20 8.59
CA HIS A 105 -9.28 -12.87 7.57
C HIS A 105 -8.77 -13.08 6.15
N PHE A 106 -7.48 -12.83 5.90
CA PHE A 106 -6.87 -13.15 4.61
C PHE A 106 -6.79 -14.66 4.39
N GLY A 107 -6.43 -15.44 5.41
CA GLY A 107 -6.32 -16.90 5.32
C GLY A 107 -7.66 -17.63 5.13
N GLU A 108 -8.75 -17.05 5.64
CA GLU A 108 -10.11 -17.58 5.46
C GLU A 108 -10.72 -17.27 4.08
N HIS A 109 -10.17 -16.30 3.34
CA HIS A 109 -10.75 -15.85 2.07
C HIS A 109 -10.14 -16.59 0.86
N PRO A 110 -10.94 -17.24 -0.01
CA PRO A 110 -10.45 -18.19 -1.03
C PRO A 110 -9.59 -17.59 -2.16
N LEU A 111 -9.53 -16.26 -2.27
CA LEU A 111 -8.71 -15.55 -3.27
C LEU A 111 -7.32 -15.16 -2.75
N PHE A 112 -6.98 -15.49 -1.51
CA PHE A 112 -5.71 -15.13 -0.89
C PHE A 112 -5.07 -16.32 -0.22
N GLU A 113 -3.74 -16.29 -0.20
CA GLU A 113 -2.91 -17.25 0.51
C GLU A 113 -1.73 -16.51 1.16
N PRO A 114 -1.22 -16.99 2.29
CA PRO A 114 -0.03 -16.42 2.90
C PRO A 114 1.19 -16.64 2.00
N LEU A 115 2.01 -15.60 1.88
CA LEU A 115 3.27 -15.71 1.15
C LEU A 115 4.25 -16.63 1.90
N PRO A 116 4.90 -17.62 1.24
CA PRO A 116 5.86 -18.48 1.91
C PRO A 116 7.03 -17.70 2.53
N PRO A 117 7.56 -18.10 3.70
CA PRO A 117 8.64 -17.37 4.38
C PRO A 117 9.87 -17.10 3.52
N ALA A 118 10.26 -18.06 2.67
CA ALA A 118 11.39 -17.92 1.77
C ALA A 118 11.17 -16.80 0.72
N GLN A 119 9.95 -16.69 0.18
CA GLN A 119 9.60 -15.63 -0.77
C GLN A 119 9.49 -14.27 -0.06
N LEU A 120 8.94 -14.25 1.16
CA LEU A 120 8.85 -13.04 1.96
C LEU A 120 10.25 -12.49 2.32
N ALA A 121 11.19 -13.37 2.68
CA ALA A 121 12.56 -12.99 3.01
C ALA A 121 13.32 -12.43 1.79
N ALA A 122 13.00 -12.90 0.58
CA ALA A 122 13.58 -12.41 -0.66
C ALA A 122 12.92 -11.12 -1.18
N ASP A 123 11.80 -10.68 -0.59
CA ASP A 123 11.04 -9.54 -1.09
C ASP A 123 11.75 -8.21 -0.80
N PRO A 124 12.13 -7.43 -1.83
CA PRO A 124 12.89 -6.18 -1.66
C PRO A 124 12.12 -5.09 -0.92
N LEU A 125 10.80 -5.20 -0.80
CA LEU A 125 9.94 -4.23 -0.14
C LEU A 125 9.83 -4.45 1.35
N VAL A 126 9.91 -5.69 1.83
CA VAL A 126 9.72 -6.02 3.26
C VAL A 126 10.61 -5.17 4.18
N PRO A 127 11.93 -5.00 3.93
CA PRO A 127 12.78 -4.16 4.77
C PRO A 127 12.40 -2.66 4.74
N LEU A 128 11.75 -2.21 3.68
CA LEU A 128 11.37 -0.80 3.50
C LEU A 128 10.07 -0.45 4.23
N LEU A 129 9.12 -1.38 4.35
CA LEU A 129 7.77 -1.05 4.81
C LEU A 129 7.72 -0.32 6.16
N PRO A 130 8.57 -0.64 7.16
CA PRO A 130 8.55 0.07 8.43
C PRO A 130 9.35 1.39 8.41
N SER A 131 10.22 1.63 7.42
CA SER A 131 11.12 2.79 7.37
C SER A 131 10.63 3.93 6.47
N VAL A 132 9.80 3.64 5.47
CA VAL A 132 9.44 4.61 4.42
C VAL A 132 8.15 5.41 4.69
N THR A 133 7.47 5.15 5.81
CA THR A 133 6.26 5.88 6.20
C THR A 133 6.47 6.60 7.53
N GLU A 134 5.89 7.79 7.67
CA GLU A 134 5.94 8.58 8.90
C GLU A 134 5.43 7.77 10.10
N GLU A 135 4.35 7.00 9.92
CA GLU A 135 3.82 6.12 10.97
C GLU A 135 4.82 5.04 11.39
N GLY A 136 5.49 4.38 10.43
CA GLY A 136 6.50 3.38 10.73
C GLY A 136 7.73 3.96 11.43
N GLN A 137 8.19 5.14 11.00
CA GLN A 137 9.28 5.84 11.67
C GLN A 137 8.89 6.28 13.09
N ARG A 138 7.65 6.73 13.28
CA ARG A 138 7.10 7.07 14.61
C ARG A 138 6.96 5.85 15.51
N ALA A 139 6.57 4.69 14.97
CA ALA A 139 6.51 3.44 15.71
C ALA A 139 7.92 3.04 16.21
N ARG A 140 8.92 3.05 15.32
CA ARG A 140 10.32 2.79 15.65
C ARG A 140 10.87 3.74 16.71
N ARG A 141 10.66 5.05 16.57
CA ARG A 141 11.08 6.05 17.57
C ARG A 141 10.44 5.83 18.94
N ALA A 142 9.26 5.22 18.98
CA ALA A 142 8.52 4.89 20.20
C ALA A 142 8.82 3.48 20.73
N GLY A 143 9.77 2.74 20.15
CA GLY A 143 10.11 1.37 20.57
C GLY A 143 9.01 0.35 20.33
N ARG A 144 8.05 0.66 19.45
CA ARG A 144 6.98 -0.28 19.08
C ARG A 144 7.48 -1.31 18.06
N PRO A 145 6.99 -2.56 18.13
CA PRO A 145 7.37 -3.63 17.21
C PRO A 145 7.00 -3.29 15.75
#